data_AF-D0N5D8-F1
#
_entry.id   AF-D0N5D8-F1
#
_cell.length_a   1.000
_cell.length_b   1.000
_cell.length_c   1.000
_cell.angle_alpha   90.00
_cell.angle_beta   90.00
_cell.angle_gamma   90.00
#
_symmetry.space_group_name_H-M   'P 1'
#
loop_
_entity.id
_entity.type
_entity.pdbx_description
1 polymer ?
#
loop_
_entity_poly.entity_id
_entity_poly.type
_entity_poly.pdbx_seq_one_letter_code
_entity_poly.pdbx_strand_id
1 'polypeptide(L)'
;MGRQVVIPQRSARAEDNATDDRKDSSYWSGVLVIPSRSRQVSRLWLEKALVLTDGVQLFALMWQLSQPWPWPARWLEATRWTNAFTLDLFSFRATGAAMGSTSQSFSLWGEMPRYWLYALVWALVPWTGVLMLQIAKGIWTKQGRSDFLLLGVTWENVLLQILQFLYVPVGLAVIRLVNCNADGKLSVDPTGMICGSAGHVISVLVVTCTMGGSFLVGLPWILRRRMRESVVHSSVENHERFMQEKELEFILGTSDAYLELYMPQFASFRRHSVVMPVQICILKLLLMLVFSVLRSSSPSLANQGTQGSIFFFLVVGMAVYRTWKFPYRCLSSSYLVIILDWMLVSNGVFVLLCSNGVRSALTVSTSVTSSLTFLNISFLIMIGSKALRDIILLKLDPQSAKLKGLCWPTHDLMKEIVDYGPRVEFWVKAIHDAQNITLASLLVIPSMRSAEDLKTALDQVELCYEEAAGCDHLLMGQLYEVSLYVHELYVEAVASSPFHRIGFPAKDMAKFTGVLQRRKDRHILLSPRTRRVLNKLQVTRSWPRRERPNASESTGWNQERMAVSVLAATD
;
A
#
# COMPACT_ATOMS: atom_id res chain seq x y z
N MET A 1 4.37 20.07 -20.74
CA MET A 1 4.78 20.25 -22.16
C MET A 1 4.30 19.03 -22.91
N GLY A 2 3.32 19.23 -23.81
CA GLY A 2 2.59 18.15 -24.46
C GLY A 2 3.38 17.49 -25.59
N ARG A 3 3.39 16.16 -25.61
CA ARG A 3 3.70 15.37 -26.80
C ARG A 3 2.38 15.14 -27.52
N GLN A 4 2.16 15.85 -28.63
CA GLN A 4 1.12 15.47 -29.59
C GLN A 4 1.51 14.12 -30.18
N VAL A 5 0.76 13.08 -29.84
CA VAL A 5 0.79 11.79 -30.54
C VAL A 5 -0.21 11.93 -31.70
N VAL A 6 0.31 11.84 -32.92
CA VAL A 6 -0.52 11.79 -34.13
C VAL A 6 -1.18 10.42 -34.18
N ILE A 7 -2.50 10.38 -34.03
CA ILE A 7 -3.31 9.16 -34.14
C ILE A 7 -3.69 9.00 -35.63
N PRO A 8 -3.38 7.87 -36.29
CA PRO A 8 -3.92 7.58 -37.61
C PRO A 8 -5.39 7.14 -37.49
N GLN A 9 -6.31 7.92 -38.09
CA GLN A 9 -7.70 7.50 -38.30
C GLN A 9 -7.75 6.36 -39.32
N ARG A 10 -8.32 5.22 -38.96
CA ARG A 10 -8.67 4.15 -39.91
C ARG A 10 -10.16 4.24 -40.24
N SER A 11 -10.46 4.42 -41.52
CA SER A 11 -11.81 4.27 -42.06
C SER A 11 -12.21 2.79 -42.09
N ALA A 12 -13.46 2.53 -41.74
CA ALA A 12 -14.04 1.19 -41.65
C ALA A 12 -13.90 0.38 -42.95
N ARG A 13 -13.38 -0.87 -42.85
CA ARG A 13 -13.72 -1.93 -43.82
C ARG A 13 -13.28 -3.36 -43.42
N ALA A 14 -14.28 -4.23 -43.54
CA ALA A 14 -14.35 -5.64 -44.00
C ALA A 14 -13.67 -6.77 -43.21
N GLU A 15 -14.56 -7.70 -42.81
CA GLU A 15 -14.43 -8.96 -42.09
C GLU A 15 -13.32 -9.91 -42.61
N ASP A 16 -12.34 -10.22 -41.75
CA ASP A 16 -11.45 -11.40 -41.80
C ASP A 16 -11.28 -11.98 -40.38
N ASN A 17 -12.32 -12.66 -39.90
CA ASN A 17 -12.74 -12.86 -38.50
C ASN A 17 -11.86 -13.70 -37.53
N ALA A 18 -10.56 -13.90 -37.76
CA ALA A 18 -9.73 -14.62 -36.76
C ALA A 18 -8.32 -14.06 -36.60
N THR A 19 -7.74 -13.56 -37.69
CA THR A 19 -6.48 -12.79 -37.64
C THR A 19 -6.69 -11.32 -37.31
N ASP A 20 -7.91 -10.80 -37.51
CA ASP A 20 -8.25 -9.41 -37.22
C ASP A 20 -8.52 -9.17 -35.72
N ASP A 21 -9.24 -10.06 -35.04
CA ASP A 21 -9.52 -9.95 -33.59
C ASP A 21 -8.25 -9.83 -32.72
N ARG A 22 -7.16 -10.55 -33.08
CA ARG A 22 -5.88 -10.43 -32.38
C ARG A 22 -5.15 -9.11 -32.66
N LYS A 23 -5.32 -8.56 -33.86
CA LYS A 23 -4.75 -7.26 -34.23
C LYS A 23 -5.54 -6.13 -33.59
N ASP A 24 -6.86 -6.22 -33.56
CA ASP A 24 -7.75 -5.24 -32.95
C ASP A 24 -7.61 -5.23 -31.43
N SER A 25 -7.54 -6.39 -30.78
CA SER A 25 -7.26 -6.48 -29.34
C SER A 25 -5.90 -5.88 -28.96
N SER A 26 -4.86 -6.18 -29.73
CA SER A 26 -3.53 -5.57 -29.53
C SER A 26 -3.54 -4.07 -29.80
N TYR A 27 -4.36 -3.59 -30.74
CA TYR A 27 -4.49 -2.18 -31.06
C TYR A 27 -5.14 -1.41 -29.91
N TRP A 28 -6.33 -1.82 -29.47
CA TRP A 28 -7.05 -1.15 -28.38
C TRP A 28 -6.27 -1.16 -27.08
N SER A 29 -5.63 -2.29 -26.75
CA SER A 29 -4.69 -2.36 -25.64
C SER A 29 -3.56 -1.33 -25.79
N GLY A 30 -2.95 -1.21 -26.97
CA GLY A 30 -1.84 -0.28 -27.20
C GLY A 30 -2.25 1.20 -27.14
N VAL A 31 -3.51 1.50 -27.46
CA VAL A 31 -4.05 2.88 -27.46
C VAL A 31 -4.51 3.30 -26.06
N LEU A 32 -5.22 2.42 -25.34
CA LEU A 32 -5.90 2.77 -24.09
C LEU A 32 -5.04 2.54 -22.83
N VAL A 33 -4.18 1.53 -22.83
CA VAL A 33 -3.44 1.11 -21.64
C VAL A 33 -2.15 1.91 -21.47
N ILE A 34 -1.97 2.55 -20.32
CA ILE A 34 -0.72 3.20 -19.98
C ILE A 34 0.29 2.14 -19.48
N PRO A 35 1.39 1.84 -20.21
CA PRO A 35 2.24 0.69 -19.89
C PRO A 35 2.93 0.79 -18.53
N SER A 36 3.29 2.00 -18.09
CA SER A 36 3.91 2.21 -16.77
C SER A 36 2.95 1.90 -15.62
N ARG A 37 1.67 2.24 -15.77
CA ARG A 37 0.62 1.99 -14.77
C ARG A 37 0.20 0.52 -14.77
N SER A 38 0.07 -0.10 -15.94
CA SER A 38 -0.17 -1.55 -16.08
C SER A 38 0.88 -2.40 -15.36
N ARG A 39 2.18 -2.03 -15.47
CA ARG A 39 3.26 -2.71 -14.73
C ARG A 39 3.16 -2.55 -13.21
N GLN A 40 2.61 -1.44 -12.71
CA GLN A 40 2.42 -1.20 -11.28
C GLN A 40 1.22 -1.98 -10.71
N VAL A 41 0.19 -2.20 -11.53
CA VAL A 41 -0.98 -3.04 -11.17
C VAL A 41 -0.62 -4.51 -11.23
N SER A 42 0.15 -4.93 -12.23
CA SER A 42 0.61 -6.31 -12.34
C SER A 42 1.62 -6.64 -11.24
N ARG A 43 1.14 -7.25 -10.16
CA ARG A 43 1.97 -7.62 -9.00
C ARG A 43 2.38 -9.08 -8.98
N LEU A 44 2.09 -9.86 -10.02
CA LEU A 44 2.29 -11.31 -10.03
C LEU A 44 3.69 -11.73 -9.57
N TRP A 45 4.74 -11.13 -10.13
CA TRP A 45 6.13 -11.47 -9.79
C TRP A 45 6.57 -10.86 -8.46
N LEU A 46 6.15 -9.62 -8.18
CA LEU A 46 6.42 -8.95 -6.91
C LEU A 46 5.84 -9.76 -5.74
N GLU A 47 4.61 -10.25 -5.88
CA GLU A 47 3.91 -11.09 -4.93
C GLU A 47 4.66 -12.39 -4.65
N LYS A 48 5.08 -13.12 -5.70
CA LYS A 48 5.89 -14.35 -5.53
C LYS A 48 7.23 -14.06 -4.83
N ALA A 49 7.89 -12.95 -5.19
CA ALA A 49 9.14 -12.55 -4.56
C ALA A 49 8.95 -12.22 -3.06
N LEU A 50 7.87 -11.51 -2.71
CA LEU A 50 7.52 -11.21 -1.32
C LEU A 50 7.22 -12.49 -0.53
N VAL A 51 6.43 -13.40 -1.10
CA VAL A 51 6.11 -14.70 -0.49
C VAL A 51 7.37 -15.54 -0.22
N LEU A 52 8.27 -15.64 -1.20
CA LEU A 52 9.54 -16.36 -1.03
C LEU A 52 10.40 -15.70 0.05
N THR A 53 10.48 -14.37 0.03
CA THR A 53 11.25 -13.59 1.00
C THR A 53 10.73 -13.79 2.42
N ASP A 54 9.40 -13.74 2.61
CA ASP A 54 8.77 -14.01 3.91
C ASP A 54 9.06 -15.44 4.38
N GLY A 55 8.94 -16.42 3.50
CA GLY A 55 9.25 -17.82 3.80
C GLY A 55 10.69 -18.01 4.24
N VAL A 56 11.65 -17.41 3.53
CA VAL A 56 13.08 -17.48 3.87
C VAL A 56 13.39 -16.71 5.16
N GLN A 57 12.74 -15.57 5.42
CA GLN A 57 12.89 -14.85 6.70
C GLN A 57 12.38 -15.67 7.89
N LEU A 58 11.24 -16.35 7.75
CA LEU A 58 10.73 -17.26 8.78
C LEU A 58 11.64 -18.48 8.98
N PHE A 59 12.20 -19.03 7.88
CA PHE A 59 13.19 -20.09 7.96
C PHE A 59 14.47 -19.62 8.65
N ALA A 60 14.95 -18.40 8.38
CA ALA A 60 16.11 -17.82 9.05
C ALA A 60 15.86 -17.62 10.56
N LEU A 61 14.65 -17.20 10.96
CA LEU A 61 14.28 -17.16 12.38
C LEU A 61 14.34 -18.55 13.03
N MET A 62 13.83 -19.57 12.35
CA MET A 62 13.93 -20.98 12.78
C MET A 62 15.40 -21.43 12.90
N TRP A 63 16.24 -21.05 11.94
CA TRP A 63 17.67 -21.33 11.93
C TRP A 63 18.37 -20.69 13.13
N GLN A 64 18.05 -19.44 13.47
CA GLN A 64 18.62 -18.77 14.63
C GLN A 64 18.17 -19.44 15.94
N LEU A 65 16.90 -19.83 16.00
CA LEU A 65 16.35 -20.58 17.13
C LEU A 65 16.95 -21.98 17.28
N SER A 66 17.46 -22.58 16.21
CA SER A 66 18.09 -23.92 16.26
C SER A 66 19.54 -23.96 16.75
N GLN A 67 20.12 -22.81 17.11
CA GLN A 67 21.43 -22.75 17.76
C GLN A 67 21.42 -23.39 19.17
N PRO A 68 20.47 -23.08 20.07
CA PRO A 68 20.38 -23.68 21.42
C PRO A 68 19.91 -25.14 21.45
N TRP A 69 19.01 -25.56 20.56
CA TRP A 69 18.61 -26.97 20.40
C TRP A 69 19.24 -27.49 19.11
N PRO A 70 20.36 -28.22 19.19
CA PRO A 70 21.28 -28.24 18.07
C PRO A 70 20.70 -29.03 16.91
N TRP A 71 20.32 -28.30 15.87
CA TRP A 71 20.39 -28.86 14.54
C TRP A 71 21.85 -29.19 14.20
N PRO A 72 22.08 -30.18 13.32
CA PRO A 72 23.43 -30.57 12.94
C PRO A 72 24.25 -29.40 12.37
N ALA A 73 25.50 -29.25 12.81
CA ALA A 73 26.39 -28.18 12.36
C ALA A 73 26.51 -28.09 10.82
N ARG A 74 26.61 -29.25 10.14
CA ARG A 74 26.65 -29.32 8.66
C ARG A 74 25.40 -28.72 8.01
N TRP A 75 24.24 -28.96 8.60
CA TRP A 75 22.99 -28.37 8.11
C TRP A 75 22.96 -26.85 8.34
N LEU A 76 23.38 -26.41 9.53
CA LEU A 76 23.43 -25.00 9.88
C LEU A 76 24.39 -24.21 8.99
N GLU A 77 25.55 -24.77 8.69
CA GLU A 77 26.53 -24.19 7.77
C GLU A 77 25.96 -24.06 6.35
N ALA A 78 25.38 -25.15 5.82
CA ALA A 78 24.79 -25.17 4.47
C ALA A 78 23.61 -24.20 4.31
N THR A 79 22.89 -23.89 5.39
CA THR A 79 21.70 -23.02 5.38
C THR A 79 21.94 -21.62 5.94
N ARG A 80 23.17 -21.29 6.33
CA ARG A 80 23.56 -19.98 6.90
C ARG A 80 23.18 -18.81 6.00
N TRP A 81 23.22 -18.99 4.68
CA TRP A 81 22.89 -17.98 3.68
C TRP A 81 21.48 -17.40 3.83
N THR A 82 20.55 -18.14 4.44
CA THR A 82 19.18 -17.66 4.68
C THR A 82 19.12 -16.41 5.57
N ASN A 83 20.11 -16.22 6.46
CA ASN A 83 20.25 -15.00 7.27
C ASN A 83 20.56 -13.74 6.44
N ALA A 84 20.94 -13.86 5.17
CA ALA A 84 21.08 -12.70 4.29
C ALA A 84 19.72 -12.01 4.05
N PHE A 85 18.62 -12.76 4.06
CA PHE A 85 17.26 -12.22 3.87
C PHE A 85 16.71 -11.53 5.12
N THR A 86 17.27 -11.81 6.29
CA THR A 86 17.03 -11.07 7.53
C THR A 86 18.04 -9.96 7.76
N LEU A 87 18.95 -9.71 6.79
CA LEU A 87 20.03 -8.71 6.86
C LEU A 87 20.86 -8.81 8.15
N ASP A 88 20.92 -10.00 8.74
CA ASP A 88 21.56 -10.24 10.03
C ASP A 88 23.06 -10.49 9.83
N LEU A 89 23.79 -9.42 9.52
CA LEU A 89 25.25 -9.43 9.34
C LEU A 89 25.99 -10.00 10.57
N PHE A 90 25.37 -9.91 11.75
CA PHE A 90 25.91 -10.47 12.97
C PHE A 90 26.01 -11.99 12.90
N SER A 91 25.00 -12.70 12.37
CA SER A 91 25.02 -14.17 12.21
C SER A 91 26.11 -14.68 11.25
N PHE A 92 26.70 -13.82 10.42
CA PHE A 92 27.81 -14.16 9.52
C PHE A 92 29.19 -14.04 10.17
N ARG A 93 29.30 -13.49 11.38
CA ARG A 93 30.56 -13.40 12.11
C ARG A 93 31.00 -14.75 12.68
N ALA A 94 32.30 -14.90 12.93
CA ALA A 94 32.85 -16.11 13.56
C ALA A 94 32.28 -16.33 14.96
N THR A 95 32.09 -15.25 15.73
CA THR A 95 31.45 -15.26 17.04
C THR A 95 29.95 -15.03 16.96
N GLY A 96 29.33 -15.03 15.77
CA GLY A 96 27.93 -14.62 15.58
C GLY A 96 26.91 -15.76 15.60
N ALA A 97 27.37 -16.99 15.39
CA ALA A 97 26.55 -18.19 15.42
C ALA A 97 27.39 -19.37 15.90
N ALA A 98 26.88 -20.11 16.89
CA ALA A 98 27.60 -21.24 17.48
C ALA A 98 27.60 -22.50 16.60
N MET A 99 26.81 -22.51 15.52
CA MET A 99 26.66 -23.65 14.60
C MET A 99 26.28 -24.95 15.32
N GLY A 100 25.43 -24.84 16.34
CA GLY A 100 25.00 -25.97 17.16
C GLY A 100 26.08 -26.52 18.11
N SER A 101 27.23 -25.83 18.24
CA SER A 101 28.27 -26.21 19.20
C SER A 101 27.94 -25.70 20.60
N THR A 102 27.87 -26.61 21.58
CA THR A 102 27.61 -26.30 22.99
C THR A 102 28.87 -26.10 23.83
N SER A 103 30.06 -26.33 23.25
CA SER A 103 31.36 -26.28 23.94
C SER A 103 32.17 -25.00 23.68
N GLN A 104 31.59 -24.00 22.99
CA GLN A 104 32.31 -22.78 22.63
C GLN A 104 32.46 -21.81 23.83
N SER A 105 33.55 -21.05 23.82
CA SER A 105 33.88 -20.04 24.84
C SER A 105 33.04 -18.76 24.75
N PHE A 106 32.09 -18.70 23.83
CA PHE A 106 31.22 -17.56 23.57
C PHE A 106 29.75 -17.99 23.54
N SER A 107 28.85 -17.03 23.74
CA SER A 107 27.40 -17.20 23.74
C SER A 107 26.91 -18.00 22.53
N LEU A 108 26.01 -18.97 22.75
CA LEU A 108 25.34 -19.78 21.71
C LEU A 108 24.66 -18.93 20.62
N TRP A 109 24.33 -17.69 20.98
CA TRP A 109 23.59 -16.72 20.19
C TRP A 109 24.47 -15.63 19.58
N GLY A 110 25.78 -15.79 19.75
CA GLY A 110 26.82 -14.92 19.28
C GLY A 110 27.12 -13.71 20.15
N GLU A 111 28.27 -13.09 19.91
CA GLU A 111 28.83 -11.96 20.66
C GLU A 111 29.39 -10.88 19.72
N MET A 112 29.13 -9.62 20.07
CA MET A 112 29.67 -8.45 19.42
C MET A 112 29.87 -7.33 20.44
N PRO A 113 31.08 -6.76 20.54
CA PRO A 113 31.32 -5.63 21.43
C PRO A 113 30.50 -4.41 20.99
N ARG A 114 29.94 -3.67 21.96
CA ARG A 114 29.09 -2.49 21.75
C ARG A 114 27.86 -2.79 20.90
N TYR A 115 27.22 -3.94 21.13
CA TYR A 115 26.04 -4.37 20.37
C TYR A 115 24.89 -3.33 20.41
N TRP A 116 24.76 -2.56 21.49
CA TRP A 116 23.75 -1.51 21.60
C TRP A 116 23.82 -0.47 20.47
N LEU A 117 25.01 -0.16 19.94
CA LEU A 117 25.15 0.73 18.78
C LEU A 117 24.57 0.10 17.51
N TYR A 118 24.84 -1.19 17.31
CA TYR A 118 24.28 -1.94 16.18
C TYR A 118 22.74 -1.97 16.24
N ALA A 119 22.19 -2.26 17.42
CA ALA A 119 20.75 -2.23 17.65
C ALA A 119 20.15 -0.82 17.47
N LEU A 120 20.83 0.23 17.94
CA LEU A 120 20.40 1.62 17.77
C LEU A 120 20.34 2.03 16.29
N VAL A 121 21.35 1.67 15.49
CA VAL A 121 21.34 1.94 14.04
C VAL A 121 20.13 1.29 13.38
N TRP A 122 19.88 0.01 13.66
CA TRP A 122 18.69 -0.68 13.14
C TRP A 122 17.38 -0.10 13.63
N ALA A 123 17.30 0.29 14.91
CA ALA A 123 16.12 0.95 15.46
C ALA A 123 15.83 2.30 14.80
N LEU A 124 16.87 3.03 14.35
CA LEU A 124 16.74 4.32 13.66
C LEU A 124 16.29 4.19 12.20
N VAL A 125 16.59 3.08 11.50
CA VAL A 125 16.32 2.91 10.07
C VAL A 125 14.85 3.19 9.67
N PRO A 126 13.82 2.69 10.37
CA PRO A 126 12.44 3.02 10.04
C PRO A 126 12.14 4.52 10.17
N TRP A 127 12.66 5.16 11.23
CA TRP A 127 12.43 6.57 11.52
C TRP A 127 13.14 7.49 10.55
N THR A 128 14.35 7.14 10.12
CA THR A 128 15.05 7.90 9.07
C THR A 128 14.31 7.80 7.74
N GLY A 129 13.74 6.65 7.39
CA GLY A 129 12.89 6.50 6.20
C GLY A 129 11.65 7.42 6.24
N VAL A 130 10.95 7.45 7.38
CA VAL A 130 9.80 8.37 7.58
C VAL A 130 10.24 9.83 7.52
N LEU A 131 11.33 10.20 8.21
CA LEU A 131 11.84 11.56 8.22
C LEU A 131 12.24 12.03 6.80
N MET A 132 12.92 11.18 6.03
CA MET A 132 13.31 11.48 4.65
C MET A 132 12.09 11.71 3.76
N LEU A 133 11.02 10.92 3.93
CA LEU A 133 9.77 11.14 3.19
C LEU A 133 9.12 12.48 3.56
N GLN A 134 9.13 12.87 4.84
CA GLN A 134 8.59 14.16 5.28
C GLN A 134 9.40 15.35 4.74
N ILE A 135 10.74 15.24 4.75
CA ILE A 135 11.62 16.24 4.16
C ILE A 135 11.36 16.34 2.65
N ALA A 136 11.24 15.22 1.95
CA ALA A 136 10.94 15.19 0.52
C ALA A 136 9.59 15.86 0.21
N LYS A 137 8.53 15.53 0.97
CA LYS A 137 7.23 16.20 0.88
C LYS A 137 7.36 17.73 1.08
N GLY A 138 8.13 18.17 2.07
CA GLY A 138 8.42 19.59 2.31
C GLY A 138 9.22 20.28 1.20
N ILE A 139 10.10 19.57 0.51
CA ILE A 139 10.86 20.09 -0.63
C ILE A 139 9.93 20.22 -1.86
N TRP A 140 9.10 19.20 -2.14
CA TRP A 140 8.21 19.21 -3.29
C TRP A 140 7.14 20.32 -3.19
N THR A 141 6.62 20.58 -1.98
CA THR A 141 5.70 21.69 -1.75
C THR A 141 6.37 23.04 -1.98
N LYS A 142 7.60 23.25 -1.48
CA LYS A 142 8.38 24.48 -1.72
C LYS A 142 8.73 24.69 -3.19
N GLN A 143 8.95 23.61 -3.94
CA GLN A 143 9.22 23.67 -5.38
C GLN A 143 7.97 23.97 -6.21
N GLY A 144 6.77 23.95 -5.63
CA GLY A 144 5.52 24.19 -6.35
C GLY A 144 5.20 23.11 -7.38
N ARG A 145 5.69 21.87 -7.19
CA ARG A 145 5.31 20.75 -8.06
C ARG A 145 3.82 20.49 -7.89
N SER A 146 3.05 20.43 -8.99
CA SER A 146 1.62 20.09 -8.97
C SER A 146 1.38 18.69 -8.41
N ASP A 147 2.28 17.76 -8.70
CA ASP A 147 2.07 16.32 -8.45
C ASP A 147 2.59 15.88 -7.08
N PHE A 148 2.89 16.82 -6.17
CA PHE A 148 3.54 16.53 -4.90
C PHE A 148 2.71 15.60 -4.00
N LEU A 149 1.38 15.66 -4.09
CA LEU A 149 0.46 14.80 -3.35
C LEU A 149 0.56 13.35 -3.85
N LEU A 150 0.42 13.15 -5.15
CA LEU A 150 0.53 11.84 -5.80
C LEU A 150 1.91 11.21 -5.55
N LEU A 151 2.97 12.00 -5.72
CA LEU A 151 4.33 11.56 -5.45
C LEU A 151 4.51 11.18 -3.97
N GLY A 152 3.92 11.97 -3.06
CA GLY A 152 3.88 11.70 -1.62
C GLY A 152 3.27 10.35 -1.29
N VAL A 153 2.09 10.06 -1.84
CA VAL A 153 1.37 8.79 -1.64
C VAL A 153 2.11 7.60 -2.27
N THR A 154 2.68 7.81 -3.46
CA THR A 154 3.47 6.78 -4.16
C THR A 154 4.66 6.33 -3.31
N TRP A 155 5.45 7.30 -2.81
CA TRP A 155 6.59 6.99 -1.95
C TRP A 155 6.20 6.47 -0.57
N GLU A 156 5.03 6.86 -0.05
CA GLU A 156 4.48 6.28 1.17
C GLU A 156 4.18 4.78 1.00
N ASN A 157 3.56 4.40 -0.12
CA ASN A 157 3.32 3.00 -0.45
C ASN A 157 4.62 2.19 -0.60
N VAL A 158 5.63 2.76 -1.27
CA VAL A 158 6.96 2.13 -1.40
C VAL A 158 7.63 1.98 -0.03
N LEU A 159 7.60 3.03 0.79
CA LEU A 159 8.15 3.00 2.14
C LEU A 159 7.48 1.91 2.99
N LEU A 160 6.14 1.80 2.96
CA LEU A 160 5.43 0.76 3.69
C LEU A 160 5.84 -0.67 3.28
N GLN A 161 6.12 -0.91 2.00
CA GLN A 161 6.61 -2.22 1.53
C GLN A 161 8.05 -2.49 2.01
N ILE A 162 8.92 -1.48 1.94
CA ILE A 162 10.30 -1.59 2.45
C ILE A 162 10.28 -1.86 3.97
N LEU A 163 9.44 -1.17 4.73
CA LEU A 163 9.30 -1.36 6.17
C LEU A 163 8.79 -2.77 6.53
N GLN A 164 7.89 -3.35 5.73
CA GLN A 164 7.45 -4.75 5.91
C GLN A 164 8.61 -5.74 5.70
N PHE A 165 9.47 -5.50 4.70
CA PHE A 165 10.68 -6.31 4.47
C PHE A 165 11.69 -6.17 5.62
N LEU A 166 11.88 -4.94 6.13
CA LEU A 166 12.80 -4.62 7.23
C LEU A 166 12.27 -5.01 8.62
N TYR A 167 11.05 -5.54 8.71
CA TYR A 167 10.40 -5.85 9.98
C TYR A 167 11.18 -6.86 10.84
N VAL A 168 11.62 -7.97 10.24
CA VAL A 168 12.41 -9.00 10.93
C VAL A 168 13.84 -8.52 11.25
N PRO A 169 14.60 -7.92 10.31
CA PRO A 169 15.92 -7.36 10.61
C PRO A 169 15.94 -6.43 11.82
N VAL A 170 15.03 -5.44 11.83
CA VAL A 170 14.93 -4.47 12.94
C VAL A 170 14.52 -5.17 14.23
N GLY A 171 13.50 -6.04 14.16
CA GLY A 171 13.00 -6.77 15.32
C GLY A 171 14.06 -7.62 15.99
N LEU A 172 14.81 -8.41 15.22
CA LEU A 172 15.90 -9.23 15.74
C LEU A 172 17.01 -8.39 16.39
N ALA A 173 17.41 -7.28 15.76
CA ALA A 173 18.46 -6.42 16.28
C ALA A 173 18.10 -5.81 17.63
N VAL A 174 16.87 -5.31 17.79
CA VAL A 174 16.45 -4.64 19.04
C VAL A 174 16.05 -5.62 20.14
N ILE A 175 15.45 -6.75 19.80
CA ILE A 175 14.96 -7.73 20.78
C ILE A 175 16.12 -8.48 21.45
N ARG A 176 17.24 -8.69 20.74
CA ARG A 176 18.44 -9.33 21.31
C ARG A 176 19.03 -8.59 22.52
N LEU A 177 18.79 -7.28 22.64
CA LEU A 177 19.20 -6.47 23.80
C LEU A 177 18.50 -6.87 25.11
N VAL A 178 17.35 -7.54 25.05
CA VAL A 178 16.58 -7.93 26.24
C VAL A 178 17.17 -9.17 26.92
N ASN A 179 17.98 -9.95 26.19
CA ASN A 179 18.35 -11.29 26.60
C ASN A 179 19.63 -11.32 27.45
N CYS A 180 19.50 -11.78 28.70
CA CYS A 180 20.58 -11.91 29.67
C CYS A 180 20.99 -13.37 29.93
N ASN A 181 22.28 -13.60 30.15
CA ASN A 181 22.80 -14.91 30.59
C ASN A 181 22.69 -15.06 32.12
N ALA A 182 22.84 -16.29 32.63
CA ALA A 182 22.75 -16.57 34.07
C ALA A 182 23.80 -15.80 34.90
N ASP A 183 24.94 -15.48 34.29
CA ASP A 183 26.02 -14.69 34.91
C ASP A 183 25.67 -13.20 35.08
N GLY A 184 24.43 -12.79 34.79
CA GLY A 184 23.99 -11.40 34.86
C GLY A 184 24.59 -10.52 33.76
N LYS A 185 25.20 -11.11 32.72
CA LYS A 185 25.81 -10.39 31.59
C LYS A 185 24.88 -10.38 30.37
N LEU A 186 24.97 -9.32 29.57
CA LEU A 186 24.22 -9.22 28.32
C LEU A 186 24.69 -10.31 27.35
N SER A 187 23.77 -11.08 26.80
CA SER A 187 24.14 -12.28 26.03
C SER A 187 24.86 -12.02 24.71
N VAL A 188 24.66 -10.85 24.12
CA VAL A 188 25.25 -10.43 22.85
C VAL A 188 26.47 -9.53 23.03
N ASP A 189 26.70 -9.02 24.24
CA ASP A 189 27.87 -8.19 24.60
C ASP A 189 28.29 -8.44 26.05
N PRO A 190 28.82 -9.65 26.36
CA PRO A 190 29.10 -10.03 27.74
C PRO A 190 30.30 -9.30 28.35
N THR A 191 31.15 -8.68 27.53
CA THR A 191 32.32 -7.91 27.98
C THR A 191 32.00 -6.42 28.18
N GLY A 192 31.06 -5.87 27.40
CA GLY A 192 30.72 -4.46 27.42
C GLY A 192 29.57 -4.06 28.33
N MET A 193 28.67 -4.97 28.71
CA MET A 193 27.43 -4.59 29.41
C MET A 193 26.92 -5.64 30.40
N ILE A 194 26.65 -5.19 31.63
CA ILE A 194 26.04 -5.99 32.71
C ILE A 194 24.53 -5.77 32.68
N CYS A 195 23.76 -6.85 32.76
CA CYS A 195 22.31 -6.78 32.82
C CYS A 195 21.83 -6.08 34.09
N GLY A 196 20.80 -5.25 33.94
CA GLY A 196 20.27 -4.42 35.03
C GLY A 196 21.12 -3.17 35.35
N SER A 197 22.32 -3.02 34.78
CA SER A 197 23.06 -1.77 34.88
C SER A 197 22.28 -0.60 34.25
N ALA A 198 22.53 0.63 34.71
CA ALA A 198 21.87 1.81 34.17
C ALA A 198 22.01 1.92 32.64
N GLY A 199 23.19 1.62 32.10
CA GLY A 199 23.44 1.59 30.66
C GLY A 199 22.60 0.55 29.91
N HIS A 200 22.44 -0.65 30.48
CA HIS A 200 21.57 -1.69 29.92
C HIS A 200 20.10 -1.29 29.94
N VAL A 201 19.60 -0.80 31.09
CA VAL A 201 18.20 -0.37 31.25
C VAL A 201 17.87 0.77 30.28
N ILE A 202 18.75 1.78 30.17
CA ILE A 202 18.59 2.88 29.20
C ILE A 202 18.57 2.33 27.77
N SER A 203 19.48 1.42 27.42
CA SER A 203 19.55 0.83 26.09
C SER A 203 18.26 0.08 25.74
N VAL A 204 17.74 -0.76 26.65
CA VAL A 204 16.49 -1.49 26.43
C VAL A 204 15.30 -0.53 26.33
N LEU A 205 15.19 0.44 27.24
CA LEU A 205 14.06 1.36 27.26
C LEU A 205 14.05 2.26 26.01
N VAL A 206 15.18 2.87 25.66
CA VAL A 206 15.27 3.77 24.50
C VAL A 206 15.24 2.97 23.20
N VAL A 207 16.19 2.05 23.00
CA VAL A 207 16.35 1.37 21.72
C VAL A 207 15.23 0.36 21.48
N THR A 208 14.97 -0.52 22.45
CA THR A 208 14.01 -1.62 22.26
C THR A 208 12.58 -1.18 22.49
N CYS A 209 12.25 -0.49 23.59
CA CYS A 209 10.85 -0.12 23.88
C CYS A 209 10.40 1.11 23.08
N THR A 210 11.13 2.23 23.14
CA THR A 210 10.65 3.47 22.50
C THR A 210 10.84 3.51 21.00
N MET A 211 11.97 3.05 20.46
CA MET A 211 12.26 3.15 19.02
C MET A 211 11.87 1.89 18.25
N GLY A 212 12.35 0.73 18.69
CA GLY A 212 12.05 -0.56 18.07
C GLY A 212 10.61 -1.00 18.30
N GLY A 213 10.13 -0.93 19.54
CA GLY A 213 8.80 -1.38 19.94
C GLY A 213 7.68 -0.57 19.30
N SER A 214 7.83 0.74 19.21
CA SER A 214 6.88 1.61 18.50
C SER A 214 6.85 1.31 17.01
N PHE A 215 7.95 0.92 16.37
CA PHE A 215 7.95 0.43 14.99
C PHE A 215 7.28 -0.95 14.86
N LEU A 216 7.67 -1.91 15.71
CA LEU A 216 7.18 -3.29 15.66
C LEU A 216 5.68 -3.38 15.89
N VAL A 217 5.12 -2.59 16.81
CA VAL A 217 3.68 -2.53 17.06
C VAL A 217 2.99 -1.51 16.14
N GLY A 218 3.64 -0.39 15.86
CA GLY A 218 3.07 0.70 15.08
C GLY A 218 2.88 0.37 13.59
N LEU A 219 3.80 -0.34 12.95
CA LEU A 219 3.66 -0.73 11.54
C LEU A 219 2.39 -1.58 11.28
N PRO A 220 2.18 -2.73 11.97
CA PRO A 220 0.96 -3.52 11.76
C PRO A 220 -0.30 -2.75 12.14
N TRP A 221 -0.24 -1.86 13.14
CA TRP A 221 -1.36 -0.99 13.50
C TRP A 221 -1.72 -0.02 12.36
N ILE A 222 -0.73 0.68 11.80
CA ILE A 222 -0.91 1.62 10.69
C ILE A 222 -1.43 0.89 9.46
N LEU A 223 -0.83 -0.24 9.08
CA LEU A 223 -1.27 -1.05 7.94
C LEU A 223 -2.73 -1.49 8.12
N ARG A 224 -3.09 -1.99 9.31
CA ARG A 224 -4.48 -2.42 9.60
C ARG A 224 -5.45 -1.26 9.49
N ARG A 225 -5.09 -0.08 10.01
CA ARG A 225 -5.92 1.12 9.94
C ARG A 225 -6.15 1.53 8.49
N ARG A 226 -5.08 1.67 7.70
CA ARG A 226 -5.16 2.05 6.29
C ARG A 226 -5.98 1.04 5.48
N MET A 227 -5.73 -0.26 5.64
CA MET A 227 -6.50 -1.29 4.95
C MET A 227 -7.98 -1.28 5.34
N ARG A 228 -8.31 -1.05 6.61
CA ARG A 228 -9.70 -1.01 7.05
C ARG A 228 -10.44 0.22 6.53
N GLU A 229 -9.76 1.37 6.47
CA GLU A 229 -10.31 2.62 5.90
C GLU A 229 -10.54 2.48 4.38
N SER A 230 -9.69 1.74 3.67
CA SER A 230 -9.79 1.57 2.22
C SER A 230 -10.73 0.43 1.74
N VAL A 231 -11.17 -0.46 2.62
CA VAL A 231 -12.03 -1.59 2.26
C VAL A 231 -13.50 -1.23 2.44
N VAL A 232 -14.18 -0.97 1.33
CA VAL A 232 -15.58 -0.51 1.32
C VAL A 232 -16.58 -1.66 1.40
N HIS A 233 -16.39 -2.72 0.60
CA HIS A 233 -17.37 -3.80 0.48
C HIS A 233 -17.11 -4.97 1.43
N SER A 234 -18.17 -5.61 1.94
CA SER A 234 -18.11 -6.82 2.77
C SER A 234 -18.18 -8.12 1.95
N SER A 235 -18.96 -8.12 0.85
CA SER A 235 -19.08 -9.24 -0.09
C SER A 235 -17.76 -9.50 -0.83
N VAL A 236 -17.48 -10.78 -1.11
CA VAL A 236 -16.29 -11.20 -1.87
C VAL A 236 -16.40 -10.75 -3.33
N GLU A 237 -17.57 -10.88 -3.93
CA GLU A 237 -17.83 -10.53 -5.34
C GLU A 237 -17.73 -9.02 -5.54
N ASN A 238 -18.42 -8.24 -4.71
CA ASN A 238 -18.39 -6.77 -4.80
C ASN A 238 -16.99 -6.22 -4.51
N HIS A 239 -16.24 -6.85 -3.61
CA HIS A 239 -14.85 -6.47 -3.36
C HIS A 239 -13.96 -6.75 -4.58
N GLU A 240 -14.08 -7.93 -5.20
CA GLU A 240 -13.30 -8.26 -6.39
C GLU A 240 -13.64 -7.33 -7.55
N ARG A 241 -14.93 -7.05 -7.76
CA ARG A 241 -15.41 -6.09 -8.76
C ARG A 241 -14.81 -4.71 -8.50
N PHE A 242 -14.97 -4.17 -7.29
CA PHE A 242 -14.37 -2.88 -6.90
C PHE A 242 -12.84 -2.82 -7.10
N MET A 243 -12.12 -3.90 -6.78
CA MET A 243 -10.67 -3.97 -7.01
C MET A 243 -10.33 -3.90 -8.50
N GLN A 244 -11.07 -4.63 -9.35
CA GLN A 244 -10.88 -4.61 -10.80
C GLN A 244 -11.25 -3.24 -11.39
N GLU A 245 -12.32 -2.61 -10.90
CA GLU A 245 -12.73 -1.25 -11.29
C GLU A 245 -11.60 -0.26 -11.03
N LYS A 246 -11.10 -0.16 -9.78
CA LYS A 246 -10.01 0.77 -9.44
C LYS A 246 -8.68 0.46 -10.12
N GLU A 247 -8.37 -0.83 -10.36
CA GLU A 247 -7.21 -1.23 -11.15
C GLU A 247 -7.36 -0.79 -12.62
N LEU A 248 -8.55 -0.91 -13.21
CA LEU A 248 -8.84 -0.50 -14.57
C LEU A 248 -8.76 1.03 -14.73
N GLU A 249 -9.39 1.79 -13.83
CA GLU A 249 -9.31 3.25 -13.79
C GLU A 249 -7.85 3.74 -13.78
N PHE A 250 -7.02 3.08 -12.97
CA PHE A 250 -5.60 3.41 -12.88
C PHE A 250 -4.84 3.08 -14.16
N ILE A 251 -5.08 1.91 -14.77
CA ILE A 251 -4.42 1.51 -16.02
C ILE A 251 -4.77 2.44 -17.19
N LEU A 252 -6.03 2.87 -17.27
CA LEU A 252 -6.53 3.79 -18.31
C LEU A 252 -6.12 5.25 -18.06
N GLY A 253 -5.59 5.57 -16.87
CA GLY A 253 -5.12 6.91 -16.54
C GLY A 253 -6.21 7.88 -16.10
N THR A 254 -7.44 7.42 -15.88
CA THR A 254 -8.58 8.27 -15.53
C THR A 254 -8.60 8.64 -14.04
N SER A 255 -7.98 7.85 -13.18
CA SER A 255 -7.92 8.10 -11.73
C SER A 255 -6.62 7.59 -11.10
N ASP A 256 -6.19 8.25 -10.04
CA ASP A 256 -5.07 7.84 -9.19
C ASP A 256 -5.52 7.21 -7.86
N ALA A 257 -6.83 6.98 -7.69
CA ALA A 257 -7.44 6.43 -6.47
C ALA A 257 -6.81 5.10 -6.02
N TYR A 258 -6.33 4.27 -6.95
CA TYR A 258 -5.59 3.04 -6.65
C TYR A 258 -4.41 3.29 -5.69
N LEU A 259 -3.64 4.36 -5.90
CA LEU A 259 -2.51 4.72 -5.04
C LEU A 259 -2.98 5.39 -3.75
N GLU A 260 -3.96 6.30 -3.84
CA GLU A 260 -4.51 7.06 -2.72
C GLU A 260 -5.17 6.17 -1.66
N LEU A 261 -5.84 5.11 -2.10
CA LEU A 261 -6.46 4.11 -1.24
C LEU A 261 -5.46 3.05 -0.72
N TYR A 262 -4.16 3.20 -0.96
CA TYR A 262 -3.13 2.23 -0.55
C TYR A 262 -3.40 0.80 -1.05
N MET A 263 -4.12 0.65 -2.17
CA MET A 263 -4.40 -0.66 -2.78
C MET A 263 -3.13 -1.48 -3.05
N PRO A 264 -1.96 -0.89 -3.41
CA PRO A 264 -0.71 -1.64 -3.49
C PRO A 264 -0.31 -2.40 -2.22
N GLN A 265 -0.93 -2.20 -1.06
CA GLN A 265 -0.63 -3.02 0.12
C GLN A 265 -1.48 -4.29 0.18
N PHE A 266 -2.65 -4.32 -0.46
CA PHE A 266 -3.61 -5.41 -0.29
C PHE A 266 -4.26 -5.96 -1.59
N ALA A 267 -3.99 -5.37 -2.76
CA ALA A 267 -4.59 -5.75 -4.03
C ALA A 267 -4.37 -7.21 -4.44
N SER A 268 -3.33 -7.84 -3.91
CA SER A 268 -2.99 -9.25 -4.08
C SER A 268 -3.97 -10.22 -3.40
N PHE A 269 -4.72 -9.78 -2.38
CA PHE A 269 -5.47 -10.66 -1.51
C PHE A 269 -6.96 -10.67 -1.83
N ARG A 270 -7.60 -11.81 -1.57
CA ARG A 270 -9.07 -11.91 -1.58
C ARG A 270 -9.66 -11.25 -0.35
N ARG A 271 -10.95 -10.90 -0.40
CA ARG A 271 -11.67 -10.15 0.65
C ARG A 271 -11.45 -10.63 2.09
N HIS A 272 -11.48 -11.95 2.31
CA HIS A 272 -11.33 -12.55 3.64
C HIS A 272 -9.88 -12.52 4.16
N SER A 273 -8.91 -12.32 3.27
CA SER A 273 -7.48 -12.33 3.53
C SER A 273 -6.81 -10.96 3.31
N VAL A 274 -7.58 -9.89 3.12
CA VAL A 274 -7.06 -8.51 2.92
C VAL A 274 -6.10 -8.08 4.03
N VAL A 275 -6.32 -8.56 5.27
CA VAL A 275 -5.49 -8.23 6.44
C VAL A 275 -4.24 -9.12 6.56
N MET A 276 -3.95 -9.97 5.56
CA MET A 276 -2.81 -10.91 5.61
C MET A 276 -1.45 -10.26 5.87
N PRO A 277 -1.08 -9.13 5.24
CA PRO A 277 0.22 -8.50 5.52
C PRO A 277 0.40 -8.14 6.99
N VAL A 278 -0.70 -7.72 7.65
CA VAL A 278 -0.72 -7.45 9.10
C VAL A 278 -0.57 -8.75 9.89
N GLN A 279 -1.30 -9.82 9.51
CA GLN A 279 -1.19 -11.12 10.18
C GLN A 279 0.22 -11.70 10.08
N ILE A 280 0.92 -11.50 8.96
CA ILE A 280 2.33 -11.90 8.78
C ILE A 280 3.25 -11.12 9.71
N CYS A 281 3.08 -9.80 9.82
CA CYS A 281 3.86 -8.99 10.74
C CYS A 281 3.63 -9.45 12.20
N ILE A 282 2.38 -9.71 12.58
CA ILE A 282 2.03 -10.23 13.91
C ILE A 282 2.66 -11.60 14.14
N LEU A 283 2.59 -12.52 13.18
CA LEU A 283 3.24 -13.82 13.28
C LEU A 283 4.76 -13.67 13.49
N LYS A 284 5.42 -12.85 12.66
CA LYS A 284 6.85 -12.55 12.80
C LYS A 284 7.16 -11.99 14.19
N LEU A 285 6.36 -11.05 14.69
CA LEU A 285 6.50 -10.49 16.04
C LEU A 285 6.36 -11.56 17.11
N LEU A 286 5.33 -12.39 17.05
CA LEU A 286 5.11 -13.48 18.01
C LEU A 286 6.28 -14.45 18.01
N LEU A 287 6.79 -14.84 16.84
CA LEU A 287 7.97 -15.71 16.74
C LEU A 287 9.23 -15.06 17.30
N MET A 288 9.43 -13.75 17.09
CA MET A 288 10.54 -13.00 17.71
C MET A 288 10.38 -12.84 19.23
N LEU A 289 9.14 -12.73 19.74
CA LEU A 289 8.87 -12.72 21.17
C LEU A 289 9.11 -14.11 21.79
N VAL A 290 8.70 -15.18 21.12
CA VAL A 290 9.07 -16.56 21.49
C VAL A 290 10.58 -16.73 21.52
N PHE A 291 11.30 -16.14 20.56
CA PHE A 291 12.77 -16.14 20.53
C PHE A 291 13.39 -15.48 21.77
N SER A 292 12.81 -14.39 22.27
CA SER A 292 13.40 -13.62 23.38
C SER A 292 12.90 -14.02 24.75
N VAL A 293 11.57 -14.08 24.95
CA VAL A 293 10.96 -14.27 26.26
C VAL A 293 11.16 -15.70 26.77
N LEU A 294 11.04 -16.69 25.88
CA LEU A 294 11.19 -18.10 26.24
C LEU A 294 12.64 -18.59 26.11
N ARG A 295 13.58 -17.67 25.94
CA ARG A 295 14.99 -18.00 25.91
C ARG A 295 15.42 -18.58 27.26
N SER A 296 16.08 -19.73 27.24
CA SER A 296 16.72 -20.26 28.42
C SER A 296 18.04 -19.52 28.71
N SER A 297 18.25 -19.12 29.97
CA SER A 297 19.52 -18.54 30.39
C SER A 297 20.59 -19.63 30.38
N SER A 298 21.59 -19.49 29.50
CA SER A 298 22.74 -20.41 29.48
C SER A 298 23.35 -20.51 30.88
N PRO A 299 23.65 -21.71 31.41
CA PRO A 299 23.65 -23.03 30.74
C PRO A 299 22.33 -23.83 30.82
N SER A 300 21.27 -23.27 31.43
CA SER A 300 19.99 -23.98 31.55
C SER A 300 19.33 -24.20 30.19
N LEU A 301 18.74 -25.38 30.00
CA LEU A 301 17.97 -25.77 28.80
C LEU A 301 16.46 -25.89 29.09
N ALA A 302 16.00 -25.46 30.28
CA ALA A 302 14.65 -25.77 30.78
C ALA A 302 13.51 -25.31 29.86
N ASN A 303 13.65 -24.14 29.23
CA ASN A 303 12.59 -23.55 28.40
C ASN A 303 12.65 -23.98 26.93
N GLN A 304 13.65 -24.75 26.51
CA GLN A 304 13.88 -25.07 25.09
C GLN A 304 12.71 -25.85 24.48
N GLY A 305 12.20 -26.88 25.17
CA GLY A 305 11.06 -27.67 24.71
C GLY A 305 9.80 -26.82 24.52
N THR A 306 9.51 -25.93 25.48
CA THR A 306 8.38 -24.99 25.38
C THR A 306 8.56 -24.01 24.22
N GLN A 307 9.77 -23.47 24.05
CA GLN A 307 10.10 -22.52 22.99
C GLN A 307 9.92 -23.15 21.60
N GLY A 308 10.48 -24.34 21.38
CA GLY A 308 10.34 -25.07 20.11
C GLY A 308 8.92 -25.54 19.84
N SER A 309 8.17 -25.94 20.87
CA SER A 309 6.77 -26.35 20.74
C SER A 309 5.87 -25.19 20.34
N ILE A 310 5.97 -24.03 21.02
CA ILE A 310 5.17 -22.84 20.67
C ILE A 310 5.52 -22.35 19.27
N PHE A 311 6.80 -22.32 18.91
CA PHE A 311 7.23 -21.98 17.55
C PHE A 311 6.53 -22.88 16.52
N PHE A 312 6.58 -24.20 16.72
CA PHE A 312 5.94 -25.18 15.83
C PHE A 312 4.42 -24.94 15.72
N PHE A 313 3.72 -24.77 16.85
CA PHE A 313 2.27 -24.57 16.82
C PHE A 313 1.85 -23.27 16.14
N LEU A 314 2.62 -22.18 16.28
CA LEU A 314 2.37 -20.92 15.57
C LEU A 314 2.50 -21.09 14.05
N VAL A 315 3.55 -21.77 13.59
CA VAL A 315 3.78 -22.05 12.16
C VAL A 315 2.71 -22.98 11.60
N VAL A 316 2.36 -24.06 12.31
CA VAL A 316 1.27 -24.98 11.91
C VAL A 316 -0.07 -24.27 11.86
N GLY A 317 -0.41 -23.46 12.86
CA GLY A 317 -1.65 -22.71 12.90
C GLY A 317 -1.81 -21.80 11.68
N MET A 318 -0.74 -21.10 11.30
CA MET A 318 -0.73 -20.26 10.09
C MET A 318 -0.85 -21.09 8.80
N ALA A 319 -0.12 -22.21 8.70
CA ALA A 319 -0.13 -23.10 7.54
C ALA A 319 -1.53 -23.70 7.31
N VAL A 320 -2.19 -24.17 8.37
CA VAL A 320 -3.56 -24.70 8.32
C VAL A 320 -4.54 -23.61 7.91
N TYR A 321 -4.45 -22.43 8.52
CA TYR A 321 -5.32 -21.30 8.19
C TYR A 321 -5.23 -20.92 6.70
N ARG A 322 -4.01 -20.83 6.14
CA ARG A 322 -3.76 -20.50 4.73
C ARG A 322 -4.07 -21.62 3.75
N THR A 323 -4.00 -22.86 4.20
CA THR A 323 -4.41 -24.03 3.40
C THR A 323 -5.93 -24.08 3.26
N TRP A 324 -6.66 -23.77 4.34
CA TRP A 324 -8.13 -23.74 4.31
C TRP A 324 -8.67 -22.55 3.51
N LYS A 325 -8.04 -21.38 3.64
CA LYS A 325 -8.48 -20.15 2.99
C LYS A 325 -7.40 -19.61 2.07
N PHE A 326 -7.56 -19.86 0.76
CA PHE A 326 -6.64 -19.36 -0.26
C PHE A 326 -6.51 -17.83 -0.19
N PRO A 327 -5.34 -17.30 0.20
CA PRO A 327 -5.25 -15.88 0.54
C PRO A 327 -5.18 -14.97 -0.68
N TYR A 328 -4.59 -15.44 -1.78
CA TYR A 328 -4.30 -14.62 -2.96
C TYR A 328 -5.37 -14.74 -4.04
N ARG A 329 -5.54 -13.67 -4.82
CA ARG A 329 -6.37 -13.67 -6.04
C ARG A 329 -5.77 -14.61 -7.09
N CYS A 330 -4.45 -14.55 -7.28
CA CYS A 330 -3.71 -15.48 -8.13
C CYS A 330 -3.56 -16.86 -7.48
N LEU A 331 -4.06 -17.90 -8.15
CA LEU A 331 -4.01 -19.28 -7.65
C LEU A 331 -2.57 -19.78 -7.50
N SER A 332 -1.70 -19.43 -8.43
CA SER A 332 -0.30 -19.87 -8.41
C SER A 332 0.46 -19.38 -7.19
N SER A 333 0.22 -18.15 -6.74
CA SER A 333 0.82 -17.62 -5.51
C SER A 333 0.24 -18.27 -4.27
N SER A 334 -1.06 -18.55 -4.24
CA SER A 334 -1.67 -19.30 -3.14
C SER A 334 -1.02 -20.69 -2.99
N TYR A 335 -0.79 -21.40 -4.10
CA TYR A 335 -0.08 -22.68 -4.07
C TYR A 335 1.38 -22.55 -3.62
N LEU A 336 2.08 -21.49 -4.02
CA LEU A 336 3.46 -21.24 -3.59
C LEU A 336 3.54 -21.05 -2.08
N VAL A 337 2.63 -20.26 -1.51
CA VAL A 337 2.54 -20.01 -0.07
C VAL A 337 2.27 -21.30 0.69
N ILE A 338 1.30 -22.11 0.23
CA ILE A 338 0.99 -23.41 0.84
C ILE A 338 2.23 -24.30 0.85
N ILE A 339 2.95 -24.42 -0.27
CA ILE A 339 4.17 -25.23 -0.33
C ILE A 339 5.23 -24.73 0.65
N LEU A 340 5.46 -23.42 0.72
CA LEU A 340 6.43 -22.83 1.65
C LEU A 340 6.02 -23.03 3.12
N ASP A 341 4.74 -22.85 3.45
CA ASP A 341 4.24 -23.04 4.81
C ASP A 341 4.40 -24.50 5.24
N TRP A 342 4.09 -25.48 4.37
CA TRP A 342 4.29 -26.90 4.68
C TRP A 342 5.77 -27.31 4.70
N MET A 343 6.64 -26.63 3.94
CA MET A 343 8.09 -26.76 4.06
C MET A 343 8.55 -26.29 5.44
N LEU A 344 8.09 -25.13 5.91
CA LEU A 344 8.39 -24.60 7.25
C LEU A 344 7.86 -25.51 8.34
N VAL A 345 6.63 -26.03 8.21
CA VAL A 345 6.05 -27.02 9.16
C VAL A 345 6.90 -28.28 9.22
N SER A 346 7.33 -28.82 8.07
CA SER A 346 8.16 -30.03 8.01
C SER A 346 9.50 -29.83 8.72
N ASN A 347 10.17 -28.69 8.52
CA ASN A 347 11.36 -28.32 9.28
C ASN A 347 11.03 -28.11 10.78
N GLY A 348 9.87 -27.52 11.07
CA GLY A 348 9.35 -27.33 12.43
C GLY A 348 9.12 -28.63 13.20
N VAL A 349 8.82 -29.75 12.54
CA VAL A 349 8.75 -31.07 13.19
C VAL A 349 10.12 -31.45 13.77
N PHE A 350 11.21 -31.21 13.05
CA PHE A 350 12.56 -31.44 13.59
C PHE A 350 12.89 -30.46 14.72
N VAL A 351 12.42 -29.21 14.66
CA VAL A 351 12.51 -28.29 15.80
C VAL A 351 11.82 -28.88 17.03
N LEU A 352 10.58 -29.36 16.88
CA LEU A 352 9.80 -29.95 17.96
C LEU A 352 10.52 -31.16 18.57
N LEU A 353 11.05 -32.07 17.74
CA LEU A 353 11.75 -33.27 18.20
C LEU A 353 13.08 -32.95 18.90
N CYS A 354 13.89 -32.07 18.30
CA CYS A 354 15.20 -31.69 18.85
C CYS A 354 15.06 -30.86 20.14
N SER A 355 14.15 -29.90 20.18
CA SER A 355 13.95 -29.02 21.35
C SER A 355 13.39 -29.76 22.57
N ASN A 356 12.58 -30.81 22.37
CA ASN A 356 12.09 -31.66 23.45
C ASN A 356 13.05 -32.80 23.83
N GLY A 357 14.24 -32.87 23.21
CA GLY A 357 15.26 -33.87 23.54
C GLY A 357 14.85 -35.32 23.23
N VAL A 358 13.96 -35.53 22.26
CA VAL A 358 13.48 -36.87 21.89
C VAL A 358 14.65 -37.69 21.36
N ARG A 359 14.96 -38.82 22.01
CA ARG A 359 16.00 -39.75 21.58
C ARG A 359 15.40 -40.82 20.66
N SER A 360 15.69 -40.72 19.37
CA SER A 360 15.21 -41.65 18.33
C SER A 360 16.29 -41.81 17.26
N ALA A 361 16.21 -42.87 16.46
CA ALA A 361 17.05 -43.03 15.27
C ALA A 361 16.94 -41.82 14.33
N LEU A 362 15.77 -41.17 14.29
CA LEU A 362 15.49 -39.97 13.50
C LEU A 362 16.14 -38.69 14.05
N THR A 363 16.56 -38.66 15.33
CA THR A 363 17.19 -37.49 15.95
C THR A 363 18.71 -37.58 16.01
N VAL A 364 19.28 -38.66 15.46
CA VAL A 364 20.72 -38.77 15.23
C VAL A 364 21.14 -37.73 14.19
N SER A 365 22.22 -36.99 14.47
CA SER A 365 22.68 -35.86 13.65
C SER A 365 22.84 -36.16 12.16
N THR A 366 23.34 -37.34 11.80
CA THR A 366 23.47 -37.79 10.40
C THR A 366 22.10 -38.02 9.74
N SER A 367 21.17 -38.65 10.46
CA SER A 367 19.80 -38.87 10.00
C SER A 367 19.05 -37.54 9.86
N VAL A 368 19.11 -36.66 10.85
CA VAL A 368 18.49 -35.32 10.81
C VAL A 368 19.01 -34.52 9.62
N THR A 369 20.33 -34.49 9.40
CA THR A 369 20.92 -33.78 8.25
C THR A 369 20.40 -34.35 6.93
N SER A 370 20.40 -35.67 6.78
CA SER A 370 19.93 -36.34 5.56
C SER A 370 18.44 -36.08 5.31
N SER A 371 17.60 -36.20 6.33
CA SER A 371 16.16 -35.96 6.24
C SER A 371 15.83 -34.50 5.94
N LEU A 372 16.47 -33.54 6.62
CA LEU A 372 16.28 -32.11 6.35
C LEU A 372 16.75 -31.75 4.93
N THR A 373 17.88 -32.29 4.49
CA THR A 373 18.40 -32.08 3.13
C THR A 373 17.43 -32.64 2.09
N PHE A 374 16.98 -33.89 2.27
CA PHE A 374 16.02 -34.53 1.36
C PHE A 374 14.72 -33.72 1.27
N LEU A 375 14.11 -33.38 2.41
CA LEU A 375 12.85 -32.62 2.47
C LEU A 375 12.98 -31.27 1.77
N ASN A 376 13.99 -30.47 2.12
CA ASN A 376 14.13 -29.14 1.52
C ASN A 376 14.47 -29.22 0.03
N ILE A 377 15.28 -30.19 -0.43
CA ILE A 377 15.51 -30.41 -1.86
C ILE A 377 14.21 -30.80 -2.57
N SER A 378 13.41 -31.71 -2.01
CA SER A 378 12.11 -32.09 -2.58
C SER A 378 11.17 -30.89 -2.72
N PHE A 379 11.07 -30.05 -1.67
CA PHE A 379 10.27 -28.83 -1.73
C PHE A 379 10.81 -27.82 -2.74
N LEU A 380 12.13 -27.63 -2.83
CA LEU A 380 12.74 -26.76 -3.84
C LEU A 380 12.47 -27.25 -5.27
N ILE A 381 12.51 -28.57 -5.52
CA ILE A 381 12.13 -29.17 -6.81
C ILE A 381 10.65 -28.93 -7.11
N MET A 382 9.76 -29.05 -6.11
CA MET A 382 8.34 -28.75 -6.27
C MET A 382 8.09 -27.26 -6.58
N ILE A 383 8.79 -26.34 -5.90
CA ILE A 383 8.70 -24.90 -6.15
C ILE A 383 9.23 -24.59 -7.56
N GLY A 384 10.39 -25.12 -7.92
CA GLY A 384 11.03 -24.92 -9.22
C GLY A 384 10.19 -25.47 -10.38
N SER A 385 9.63 -26.68 -10.24
CA SER A 385 8.76 -27.27 -11.26
C SER A 385 7.45 -26.50 -11.44
N LYS A 386 6.84 -26.02 -10.34
CA LYS A 386 5.65 -25.14 -10.43
C LYS A 386 5.98 -23.79 -11.06
N ALA A 387 7.08 -23.14 -10.66
CA ALA A 387 7.50 -21.87 -11.24
C ALA A 387 7.81 -22.01 -12.73
N LEU A 388 8.49 -23.09 -13.13
CA LEU A 388 8.77 -23.38 -14.54
C LEU A 388 7.46 -23.62 -15.31
N ARG A 389 6.52 -24.41 -14.76
CA ARG A 389 5.19 -24.60 -15.35
C ARG A 389 4.46 -23.28 -15.53
N ASP A 390 4.46 -22.40 -14.53
CA ASP A 390 3.83 -21.07 -14.61
C ASP A 390 4.46 -20.25 -15.75
N ILE A 391 5.79 -20.22 -15.86
CA ILE A 391 6.51 -19.51 -16.93
C ILE A 391 6.17 -20.08 -18.31
N ILE A 392 6.16 -21.41 -18.44
CA ILE A 392 5.85 -22.10 -19.69
C ILE A 392 4.41 -21.79 -20.12
N LEU A 393 3.45 -21.87 -19.19
CA LEU A 393 2.05 -21.56 -19.49
C LEU A 393 1.87 -20.09 -19.88
N LEU A 394 2.52 -19.16 -19.19
CA LEU A 394 2.46 -17.74 -19.52
C LEU A 394 3.09 -17.41 -20.90
N LYS A 395 4.14 -18.13 -21.30
CA LYS A 395 4.83 -17.87 -22.59
C LYS A 395 4.22 -18.61 -23.78
N LEU A 396 3.82 -19.87 -23.61
CA LEU A 396 3.38 -20.72 -24.71
C LEU A 396 1.86 -20.68 -24.94
N ASP A 397 1.07 -20.52 -23.87
CA ASP A 397 -0.39 -20.60 -23.96
C ASP A 397 -1.07 -19.61 -23.01
N PRO A 398 -1.06 -18.31 -23.36
CA PRO A 398 -1.62 -17.25 -22.51
C PRO A 398 -3.14 -17.41 -22.30
N GLN A 399 -3.85 -18.07 -23.21
CA GLN A 399 -5.28 -18.34 -23.07
C GLN A 399 -5.55 -19.41 -22.01
N SER A 400 -4.78 -20.50 -22.00
CA SER A 400 -4.83 -21.53 -20.95
C SER A 400 -4.34 -20.99 -19.60
N ALA A 401 -3.38 -20.07 -19.59
CA ALA A 401 -2.96 -19.36 -18.38
C ALA A 401 -4.09 -18.52 -17.77
N LYS A 402 -4.86 -17.81 -18.60
CA LYS A 402 -6.05 -17.04 -18.18
C LYS A 402 -7.12 -17.95 -17.56
N LEU A 403 -7.46 -19.05 -18.24
CA LEU A 403 -8.42 -20.06 -17.76
C LEU A 403 -8.03 -20.70 -16.42
N LYS A 404 -6.73 -20.83 -16.15
CA LYS A 404 -6.19 -21.40 -14.91
C LYS A 404 -5.94 -20.37 -13.80
N GLY A 405 -6.30 -19.09 -14.00
CA GLY A 405 -6.09 -18.02 -13.01
C GLY A 405 -4.61 -17.74 -12.72
N LEU A 406 -3.75 -17.91 -13.73
CA LEU A 406 -2.31 -17.63 -13.67
C LEU A 406 -1.98 -16.18 -14.06
N CYS A 407 -2.89 -15.49 -14.74
CA CYS A 407 -2.77 -14.08 -15.06
C CYS A 407 -3.27 -13.21 -13.90
N TRP A 408 -2.74 -11.98 -13.78
CA TRP A 408 -3.35 -10.98 -12.93
C TRP A 408 -4.76 -10.68 -13.46
N PRO A 409 -5.79 -10.54 -12.59
CA PRO A 409 -7.17 -10.35 -13.04
C PRO A 409 -7.30 -9.17 -14.02
N THR A 410 -6.68 -8.04 -13.68
CA THR A 410 -6.68 -6.84 -14.52
C THR A 410 -5.41 -6.79 -15.38
N HIS A 411 -5.57 -6.88 -16.69
CA HIS A 411 -4.46 -6.92 -17.63
C HIS A 411 -4.83 -6.14 -18.89
N ASP A 412 -3.82 -5.92 -19.72
CA ASP A 412 -3.90 -5.16 -20.96
C ASP A 412 -4.87 -5.77 -21.99
N LEU A 413 -4.98 -7.10 -22.02
CA LEU A 413 -5.91 -7.86 -22.88
C LEU A 413 -7.22 -8.25 -22.17
N MET A 414 -7.63 -7.47 -21.18
CA MET A 414 -8.89 -7.70 -20.47
C MET A 414 -10.09 -7.48 -21.38
N LYS A 415 -11.11 -8.32 -21.23
CA LYS A 415 -12.33 -8.32 -22.08
C LYS A 415 -13.00 -6.94 -22.09
N GLU A 416 -13.11 -6.33 -20.91
CA GLU A 416 -13.66 -4.98 -20.72
C GLU A 416 -12.93 -3.91 -21.57
N ILE A 417 -11.62 -4.05 -21.81
CA ILE A 417 -10.84 -3.10 -22.62
C ILE A 417 -10.96 -3.43 -24.11
N VAL A 418 -10.80 -4.70 -24.45
CA VAL A 418 -10.68 -5.16 -25.84
C VAL A 418 -12.03 -5.15 -26.56
N ASP A 419 -13.07 -5.73 -25.94
CA ASP A 419 -14.36 -5.92 -26.59
C ASP A 419 -15.13 -4.60 -26.72
N TYR A 420 -14.87 -3.65 -25.80
CA TYR A 420 -15.52 -2.33 -25.78
C TYR A 420 -14.59 -1.19 -26.22
N GLY A 421 -13.43 -1.48 -26.82
CA GLY A 421 -12.36 -0.53 -27.14
C GLY A 421 -12.81 0.86 -27.64
N PRO A 422 -13.62 0.95 -28.72
CA PRO A 422 -14.10 2.25 -29.22
C PRO A 422 -14.95 3.04 -28.22
N ARG A 423 -15.79 2.34 -27.44
CA ARG A 423 -16.64 2.96 -26.42
C ARG A 423 -15.81 3.41 -25.22
N VAL A 424 -14.86 2.57 -24.79
CA VAL A 424 -13.94 2.89 -23.69
C VAL A 424 -13.09 4.11 -24.03
N GLU A 425 -12.58 4.25 -25.26
CA GLU A 425 -11.88 5.46 -25.69
C GLU A 425 -12.74 6.71 -25.52
N PHE A 426 -14.00 6.64 -25.97
CA PHE A 426 -14.95 7.73 -25.85
C PHE A 426 -15.27 8.07 -24.39
N TRP A 427 -15.52 7.07 -23.55
CA TRP A 427 -15.80 7.24 -22.12
C TRP A 427 -14.59 7.82 -21.37
N VAL A 428 -13.38 7.31 -21.64
CA VAL A 428 -12.13 7.82 -21.05
C VAL A 428 -11.94 9.28 -21.44
N LYS A 429 -12.18 9.64 -22.70
CA LYS A 429 -12.08 11.03 -23.16
C LYS A 429 -13.11 11.93 -22.46
N ALA A 430 -14.37 11.48 -22.35
CA ALA A 430 -15.41 12.22 -21.64
C ALA A 430 -15.04 12.46 -20.17
N ILE A 431 -14.46 11.46 -19.48
CA ILE A 431 -13.96 11.60 -18.10
C ILE A 431 -12.87 12.67 -18.02
N HIS A 432 -11.86 12.61 -18.91
CA HIS A 432 -10.76 13.58 -18.90
C HIS A 432 -11.25 15.00 -19.22
N ASP A 433 -12.16 15.15 -20.18
CA ASP A 433 -12.76 16.43 -20.55
C ASP A 433 -13.56 17.01 -19.37
N ALA A 434 -14.40 16.19 -18.71
CA ALA A 434 -15.15 16.58 -17.52
C ALA A 434 -14.25 16.95 -16.34
N GLN A 435 -13.18 16.20 -16.07
CA GLN A 435 -12.19 16.51 -15.04
C GLN A 435 -11.47 17.83 -15.33
N ASN A 436 -11.09 18.09 -16.59
CA ASN A 436 -10.44 19.33 -16.99
C ASN A 436 -11.37 20.54 -16.81
N ILE A 437 -12.64 20.43 -17.21
CA ILE A 437 -13.66 21.48 -17.04
C ILE A 437 -13.92 21.74 -15.55
N THR A 438 -13.98 20.67 -14.76
CA THR A 438 -14.14 20.73 -13.32
C THR A 438 -12.98 21.47 -12.65
N LEU A 439 -11.74 21.07 -12.96
CA LEU A 439 -10.55 21.74 -12.45
C LEU A 439 -10.50 23.21 -12.87
N ALA A 440 -10.83 23.52 -14.13
CA ALA A 440 -10.93 24.91 -14.61
C ALA A 440 -11.99 25.71 -13.83
N SER A 441 -13.12 25.10 -13.52
CA SER A 441 -14.22 25.72 -12.76
C SER A 441 -13.87 25.95 -11.28
N LEU A 442 -13.13 25.03 -10.67
CA LEU A 442 -12.66 25.16 -9.28
C LEU A 442 -11.61 26.26 -9.09
N LEU A 443 -10.84 26.59 -10.14
CA LEU A 443 -9.89 27.69 -10.14
C LEU A 443 -10.55 29.07 -10.25
N VAL A 444 -11.85 29.11 -10.53
CA VAL A 444 -12.63 30.34 -10.74
C VAL A 444 -13.62 30.55 -9.57
N ILE A 445 -13.92 31.80 -9.26
CA ILE A 445 -14.89 32.19 -8.24
C ILE A 445 -16.27 31.58 -8.61
N PRO A 446 -17.06 31.04 -7.67
CA PRO A 446 -18.34 30.38 -7.97
C PRO A 446 -19.25 31.17 -8.94
N SER A 447 -19.38 32.48 -8.75
CA SER A 447 -20.20 33.37 -9.59
C SER A 447 -19.71 33.57 -11.04
N MET A 448 -18.50 33.12 -11.36
CA MET A 448 -17.87 33.22 -12.68
C MET A 448 -17.68 31.85 -13.35
N ARG A 449 -18.15 30.76 -12.73
CA ARG A 449 -18.12 29.43 -13.34
C ARG A 449 -19.06 29.38 -14.54
N SER A 450 -18.62 28.73 -15.62
CA SER A 450 -19.42 28.55 -16.83
C SER A 450 -20.41 27.42 -16.61
N ALA A 451 -21.67 27.76 -16.36
CA ALA A 451 -22.73 26.76 -16.21
C ALA A 451 -23.00 25.99 -17.51
N GLU A 452 -22.74 26.61 -18.67
CA GLU A 452 -22.90 25.98 -19.98
C GLU A 452 -21.85 24.88 -20.21
N ASP A 453 -20.58 25.15 -19.90
CA ASP A 453 -19.51 24.15 -20.04
C ASP A 453 -19.67 22.99 -19.05
N LEU A 454 -20.11 23.29 -17.82
CA LEU A 454 -20.42 22.24 -16.83
C LEU A 454 -21.61 21.39 -17.25
N LYS A 455 -22.63 21.99 -17.87
CA LYS A 455 -23.80 21.27 -18.37
C LYS A 455 -23.44 20.36 -19.54
N THR A 456 -22.67 20.85 -20.52
CA THR A 456 -22.26 20.02 -21.66
C THR A 456 -21.37 18.85 -21.23
N ALA A 457 -20.47 19.08 -20.27
CA ALA A 457 -19.69 18.02 -19.65
C ALA A 457 -20.57 17.00 -18.91
N LEU A 458 -21.57 17.48 -18.15
CA LEU A 458 -22.52 16.62 -17.43
C LEU A 458 -23.32 15.74 -18.40
N ASP A 459 -23.96 16.35 -19.41
CA ASP A 459 -24.77 15.64 -20.41
C ASP A 459 -23.94 14.57 -21.13
N GLN A 460 -22.67 14.87 -21.44
CA GLN A 460 -21.75 13.92 -22.08
C GLN A 460 -21.39 12.75 -21.16
N VAL A 461 -21.10 13.00 -19.89
CA VAL A 461 -20.74 11.93 -18.92
C VAL A 461 -21.97 11.10 -18.56
N GLU A 462 -23.16 11.69 -18.41
CA GLU A 462 -24.41 10.98 -18.18
C GLU A 462 -24.74 10.03 -19.34
N LEU A 463 -24.57 10.48 -20.59
CA LEU A 463 -24.71 9.61 -21.76
C LEU A 463 -23.74 8.42 -21.70
N CYS A 464 -22.47 8.67 -21.39
CA CYS A 464 -21.46 7.61 -21.26
C CYS A 464 -21.80 6.65 -20.12
N TYR A 465 -22.34 7.16 -19.01
CA TYR A 465 -22.78 6.37 -17.86
C TYR A 465 -23.93 5.43 -18.24
N GLU A 466 -24.95 5.93 -18.95
CA GLU A 466 -26.08 5.10 -19.40
C GLU A 466 -25.62 3.97 -20.33
N GLU A 467 -24.71 4.26 -21.26
CA GLU A 467 -24.11 3.26 -22.15
C GLU A 467 -23.31 2.19 -21.39
N ALA A 468 -22.48 2.62 -20.44
CA ALA A 468 -21.67 1.74 -19.61
C ALA A 468 -22.53 0.87 -18.69
N ALA A 469 -23.59 1.45 -18.11
CA ALA A 469 -24.56 0.75 -17.27
C ALA A 469 -25.36 -0.29 -18.07
N GLY A 470 -25.76 0.04 -19.29
CA GLY A 470 -26.42 -0.90 -20.21
C GLY A 470 -25.55 -2.10 -20.58
N CYS A 471 -24.23 -1.99 -20.45
CA CYS A 471 -23.27 -3.06 -20.71
C CYS A 471 -22.74 -3.74 -19.42
N ASP A 472 -23.18 -3.32 -18.22
CA ASP A 472 -22.60 -3.71 -16.93
C ASP A 472 -21.07 -3.57 -16.85
N HIS A 473 -20.52 -2.53 -17.50
CA HIS A 473 -19.08 -2.32 -17.64
C HIS A 473 -18.43 -1.80 -16.34
N LEU A 474 -17.17 -2.16 -16.09
CA LEU A 474 -16.45 -1.77 -14.86
C LEU A 474 -16.24 -0.25 -14.68
N LEU A 475 -16.19 0.51 -15.76
CA LEU A 475 -16.08 1.98 -15.68
C LEU A 475 -17.38 2.69 -15.28
N MET A 476 -18.50 1.97 -15.19
CA MET A 476 -19.79 2.55 -14.79
C MET A 476 -19.69 3.31 -13.45
N GLY A 477 -19.00 2.72 -12.46
CA GLY A 477 -18.81 3.34 -11.15
C GLY A 477 -18.08 4.67 -11.22
N GLN A 478 -17.00 4.75 -12.01
CA GLN A 478 -16.25 6.00 -12.19
C GLN A 478 -17.07 7.07 -12.91
N LEU A 479 -17.77 6.70 -13.99
CA LEU A 479 -18.61 7.62 -14.75
C LEU A 479 -19.71 8.22 -13.86
N TYR A 480 -20.30 7.41 -12.98
CA TYR A 480 -21.25 7.87 -11.99
C TYR A 480 -20.64 8.80 -10.94
N GLU A 481 -19.43 8.49 -10.42
CA GLU A 481 -18.72 9.37 -9.49
C GLU A 481 -18.41 10.73 -10.13
N VAL A 482 -17.97 10.75 -11.40
CA VAL A 482 -17.66 11.96 -12.15
C VAL A 482 -18.94 12.75 -12.45
N SER A 483 -20.03 12.09 -12.87
CA SER A 483 -21.29 12.79 -13.14
C SER A 483 -21.84 13.46 -11.88
N LEU A 484 -21.82 12.78 -10.73
CA LEU A 484 -22.21 13.36 -9.45
C LEU A 484 -21.39 14.61 -9.09
N TYR A 485 -20.07 14.56 -9.27
CA TYR A 485 -19.20 15.67 -8.93
C TYR A 485 -19.40 16.88 -9.85
N VAL A 486 -19.54 16.64 -11.17
CA VAL A 486 -19.85 17.69 -12.14
C VAL A 486 -21.24 18.27 -11.89
N HIS A 487 -22.21 17.43 -11.56
CA HIS A 487 -23.58 17.85 -11.22
C HIS A 487 -23.61 18.76 -10.01
N GLU A 488 -22.90 18.40 -8.92
CA GLU A 488 -22.79 19.24 -7.73
C GLU A 488 -22.22 20.63 -8.07
N LEU A 489 -21.14 20.67 -8.83
CA LEU A 489 -20.51 21.92 -9.27
C LEU A 489 -21.40 22.74 -10.22
N TYR A 490 -22.15 22.07 -11.10
CA TYR A 490 -23.12 22.69 -11.98
C TYR A 490 -24.25 23.37 -11.17
N VAL A 491 -24.83 22.66 -10.21
CA VAL A 491 -25.88 23.20 -9.32
C VAL A 491 -25.34 24.39 -8.53
N GLU A 492 -24.12 24.31 -7.99
CA GLU A 492 -23.49 25.43 -7.29
C GLU A 492 -23.25 26.63 -8.23
N ALA A 493 -22.78 26.40 -9.46
CA ALA A 493 -22.57 27.45 -10.46
C ALA A 493 -23.89 28.14 -10.84
N VAL A 494 -24.96 27.38 -11.05
CA VAL A 494 -26.30 27.91 -11.36
C VAL A 494 -26.87 28.70 -10.19
N ALA A 495 -26.73 28.21 -8.96
CA ALA A 495 -27.23 28.86 -7.76
C ALA A 495 -26.46 30.16 -7.42
N SER A 496 -25.15 30.15 -7.63
CA SER A 496 -24.25 31.27 -7.31
C SER A 496 -24.09 32.30 -8.43
N SER A 497 -24.50 31.97 -9.66
CA SER A 497 -24.43 32.89 -10.79
C SER A 497 -25.47 34.02 -10.66
N PRO A 498 -25.04 35.27 -10.43
CA PRO A 498 -25.96 36.41 -10.43
C PRO A 498 -26.59 36.65 -11.81
N PHE A 499 -25.97 36.11 -12.87
CA PHE A 499 -26.43 36.23 -14.25
C PHE A 499 -27.63 35.33 -14.58
N HIS A 500 -27.85 34.25 -13.81
CA HIS A 500 -28.97 33.34 -14.03
C HIS A 500 -30.22 33.73 -13.22
N ARG A 501 -30.04 34.27 -12.00
CA ARG A 501 -31.16 34.68 -11.14
C ARG A 501 -31.81 36.01 -11.51
N ILE A 502 -31.04 36.92 -12.11
CA ILE A 502 -31.50 38.24 -12.53
C ILE A 502 -31.09 38.30 -13.98
N GLY A 503 -31.97 37.95 -14.92
CA GLY A 503 -31.65 37.99 -16.35
C GLY A 503 -31.06 39.35 -16.68
N PHE A 504 -29.73 39.42 -16.81
CA PHE A 504 -29.03 40.67 -17.00
C PHE A 504 -29.41 41.15 -18.40
N PRO A 505 -30.04 42.33 -18.56
CA PRO A 505 -30.44 42.80 -19.86
C PRO A 505 -29.24 42.79 -20.79
N ALA A 506 -29.36 42.20 -21.99
CA ALA A 506 -28.25 42.08 -22.94
C ALA A 506 -27.55 43.43 -23.23
N LYS A 507 -28.28 44.54 -23.09
CA LYS A 507 -27.77 45.92 -23.18
C LYS A 507 -26.78 46.27 -22.07
N ASP A 508 -27.04 45.86 -20.83
CA ASP A 508 -26.16 46.14 -19.68
C ASP A 508 -24.92 45.25 -19.72
N MET A 509 -25.05 44.01 -20.19
CA MET A 509 -23.92 43.12 -20.42
C MET A 509 -23.01 43.71 -21.51
N ALA A 510 -23.54 44.08 -22.68
CA ALA A 510 -22.77 44.72 -23.75
C ALA A 510 -22.07 46.02 -23.30
N LYS A 511 -22.73 46.81 -22.43
CA LYS A 511 -22.15 48.01 -21.83
C LYS A 511 -21.00 47.65 -20.88
N PHE A 512 -21.15 46.60 -20.08
CA PHE A 512 -20.10 46.12 -19.18
C PHE A 512 -18.91 45.52 -19.94
N THR A 513 -19.14 44.71 -20.98
CA THR A 513 -18.09 44.18 -21.86
C THR A 513 -17.36 45.32 -22.55
N GLY A 514 -18.07 46.34 -23.04
CA GLY A 514 -17.47 47.54 -23.62
C GLY A 514 -16.61 48.32 -22.61
N VAL A 515 -17.03 48.40 -21.36
CA VAL A 515 -16.23 49.03 -20.28
C VAL A 515 -15.00 48.19 -19.93
N LEU A 516 -15.11 46.87 -19.87
CA LEU A 516 -13.99 45.96 -19.64
C LEU A 516 -12.97 45.99 -20.78
N GLN A 517 -13.43 45.99 -22.03
CA GLN A 517 -12.59 46.11 -23.23
C GLN A 517 -11.82 47.44 -23.20
N ARG A 518 -12.52 48.56 -22.97
CA ARG A 518 -11.87 49.89 -22.83
C ARG A 518 -10.88 49.94 -21.67
N ARG A 519 -11.17 49.25 -20.55
CA ARG A 519 -10.22 49.15 -19.42
C ARG A 519 -9.00 48.32 -19.80
N LYS A 520 -9.17 47.20 -20.51
CA LYS A 520 -8.09 46.35 -21.02
C LYS A 520 -7.20 47.12 -22.00
N ASP A 521 -7.80 47.84 -22.95
CA ASP A 521 -7.08 48.66 -23.94
C ASP A 521 -6.31 49.79 -23.26
N ARG A 522 -6.92 50.48 -22.29
CA ARG A 522 -6.22 51.47 -21.45
C ARG A 522 -5.09 50.83 -20.64
N HIS A 523 -5.26 49.60 -20.16
CA HIS A 523 -4.24 48.88 -19.40
C HIS A 523 -3.03 48.44 -20.24
N ILE A 524 -3.22 48.25 -21.54
CA ILE A 524 -2.16 47.94 -22.51
C ILE A 524 -1.32 49.20 -22.82
N LEU A 525 -1.95 50.38 -22.79
CA LEU A 525 -1.29 51.68 -23.00
C LEU A 525 -0.50 52.17 -21.77
N LEU A 526 -0.64 51.51 -20.61
CA LEU A 526 0.09 51.88 -19.38
C LEU A 526 1.51 51.31 -19.37
N SER A 527 2.46 52.13 -18.90
CA SER A 527 3.85 51.70 -18.71
C SER A 527 3.95 50.46 -17.78
N PRO A 528 4.94 49.57 -17.98
CA PRO A 528 5.07 48.34 -17.21
C PRO A 528 5.30 48.55 -15.71
N ARG A 529 5.77 49.74 -15.29
CA ARG A 529 5.86 50.13 -13.87
C ARG A 529 4.49 50.47 -13.30
N THR A 530 3.70 51.29 -14.00
CA THR A 530 2.35 51.68 -13.58
C THR A 530 1.41 50.48 -13.51
N ARG A 531 1.54 49.55 -14.47
CA ARG A 531 0.80 48.28 -14.51
C ARG A 531 1.08 47.40 -13.29
N ARG A 532 2.33 47.32 -12.85
CA ARG A 532 2.72 46.58 -11.63
C ARG A 532 2.15 47.19 -10.35
N VAL A 533 2.10 48.52 -10.25
CA VAL A 533 1.52 49.21 -9.09
C VAL A 533 0.00 49.04 -9.05
N LEU A 534 -0.67 49.18 -10.19
CA LEU A 534 -2.12 48.96 -10.31
C LEU A 534 -2.53 47.52 -10.00
N ASN A 535 -1.78 46.53 -10.48
CA ASN A 535 -2.04 45.13 -10.14
C ASN A 535 -1.83 44.87 -8.64
N LYS A 536 -0.80 45.46 -8.02
CA LYS A 536 -0.62 45.37 -6.57
C LYS A 536 -1.78 46.01 -5.80
N LEU A 537 -2.26 47.16 -6.24
CA LEU A 537 -3.42 47.85 -5.65
C LEU A 537 -4.75 47.10 -5.85
N GLN A 538 -4.92 46.41 -6.97
CA GLN A 538 -6.10 45.58 -7.21
C GLN A 538 -6.08 44.33 -6.33
N VAL A 539 -4.93 43.67 -6.20
CA VAL A 539 -4.76 42.50 -5.33
C VAL A 539 -4.98 42.86 -3.85
N THR A 540 -4.52 44.03 -3.40
CA THR A 540 -4.79 44.50 -2.02
C THR A 540 -6.25 44.90 -1.79
N ARG A 541 -6.97 45.28 -2.86
CA ARG A 541 -8.40 45.66 -2.79
C ARG A 541 -9.34 44.47 -2.94
N SER A 542 -8.92 43.40 -3.62
CA SER A 542 -9.66 42.14 -3.75
C SER A 542 -9.44 41.17 -2.59
N TRP A 543 -8.50 41.48 -1.68
CA TRP A 543 -8.37 40.77 -0.41
C TRP A 543 -9.52 41.22 0.50
N PRO A 544 -10.49 40.36 0.84
CA PRO A 544 -11.58 40.77 1.71
C PRO A 544 -10.99 41.12 3.09
N ARG A 545 -11.39 42.28 3.61
CA ARG A 545 -11.20 42.63 5.02
C ARG A 545 -11.80 41.50 5.85
N ARG A 546 -10.93 40.77 6.53
CA ARG A 546 -11.24 39.82 7.59
C ARG A 546 -12.42 40.34 8.43
N GLU A 547 -13.44 39.51 8.52
CA GLU A 547 -14.67 39.71 9.29
C GLU A 547 -14.35 40.27 10.67
N ARG A 548 -14.99 41.39 11.04
CA ARG A 548 -15.23 41.72 12.44
C ARG A 548 -16.36 40.79 12.91
N PRO A 549 -16.24 40.16 14.08
CA PRO A 549 -17.30 39.31 14.59
C PRO A 549 -18.56 40.14 14.83
N ASN A 550 -19.69 39.61 14.37
CA ASN A 550 -21.02 40.17 14.53
C ASN A 550 -21.30 40.46 16.02
N ALA A 551 -21.41 41.75 16.36
CA ALA A 551 -22.09 42.17 17.57
C ALA A 551 -23.59 42.27 17.27
N SER A 552 -24.34 41.41 17.94
CA SER A 552 -25.80 41.33 18.09
C SER A 552 -26.65 42.49 17.52
N GLU A 553 -27.47 42.16 16.53
CA GLU A 553 -28.76 42.83 16.31
C GLU A 553 -29.73 42.42 17.44
N SER A 554 -30.04 43.37 18.32
CA SER A 554 -31.20 43.29 19.21
C SER A 554 -31.97 44.61 19.13
N THR A 555 -32.87 44.72 18.16
CA THR A 555 -34.00 45.67 18.17
C THR A 555 -34.93 45.32 17.01
N GLY A 556 -35.89 44.44 17.27
CA GLY A 556 -36.89 44.03 16.30
C GLY A 556 -37.94 43.09 16.89
N TRP A 557 -38.21 43.21 18.19
CA TRP A 557 -39.29 42.51 18.90
C TRP A 557 -40.00 43.59 19.70
N ASN A 558 -41.06 44.19 19.14
CA ASN A 558 -42.14 44.90 19.86
C ASN A 558 -43.12 45.60 18.91
N GLN A 559 -43.65 44.90 17.89
CA GLN A 559 -44.75 45.47 17.10
C GLN A 559 -45.78 44.44 16.63
N GLU A 560 -46.05 43.42 17.45
CA GLU A 560 -47.09 42.41 17.17
C GLU A 560 -47.81 41.89 18.43
N ARG A 561 -48.08 42.77 19.41
CA ARG A 561 -48.87 42.45 20.63
C ARG A 561 -49.85 43.55 21.06
N MET A 562 -50.49 44.25 20.12
CA MET A 562 -51.61 45.15 20.44
C MET A 562 -52.90 44.91 19.66
N ALA A 563 -53.05 43.74 19.04
CA ALA A 563 -54.35 43.23 18.61
C ALA A 563 -54.45 41.79 19.12
N VAL A 564 -55.55 41.48 19.81
CA VAL A 564 -55.88 40.19 20.47
C VAL A 564 -55.41 40.12 21.93
N SER A 565 -56.14 40.79 22.84
CA SER A 565 -56.48 40.33 24.20
C SER A 565 -57.04 41.46 25.10
N VAL A 566 -58.14 42.10 24.69
CA VAL A 566 -59.05 42.78 25.64
C VAL A 566 -60.49 42.51 25.18
N LEU A 567 -60.96 41.31 25.49
CA LEU A 567 -62.38 40.92 25.53
C LEU A 567 -62.46 39.49 26.10
N ALA A 568 -62.39 39.37 27.43
CA ALA A 568 -63.11 38.37 28.24
C ALA A 568 -62.69 38.42 29.72
N ALA A 569 -63.61 38.94 30.54
CA ALA A 569 -64.00 38.49 31.88
C ALA A 569 -62.98 38.48 33.05
N THR A 570 -63.09 39.52 33.87
CA THR A 570 -63.31 39.43 35.34
C THR A 570 -64.82 39.68 35.56
N ASP A 571 -65.58 39.15 36.52
CA ASP A 571 -65.39 38.31 37.73
C ASP A 571 -63.99 38.14 38.32
#